data_AF-A0A8J6HTV7-F1
#
_entry.id   AF-A0A8J6HTV7-F1
#
_cell.length_a   1.000
_cell.length_b   1.000
_cell.length_c   1.000
_cell.angle_alpha   90.00
_cell.angle_beta   90.00
_cell.angle_gamma   90.00
#
_symmetry.space_group_name_H-M   'P 1'
#
loop_
_entity.id
_entity.type
_entity.pdbx_description
1 polymer ?
#
loop_
_entity_poly.entity_id
_entity_poly.type
_entity_poly.pdbx_seq_one_letter_code
_entity_poly.pdbx_strand_id
1 'polypeptide(L)'
;MRYQLSGDHHIFSFDKENKPVLQVNPGEEVEIETMDCFANQICTDDDKLETLDWQRVNPATGPVFVNGAEPGDVLKVTIQAQPDLGQLWCGVREIGAVQTMDRRTEGA
;
A
#
# COMPACT_ATOMS: atom_id res chain seq x y z
N MET A 1 12.14 -15.56 14.71
CA MET A 1 13.03 -14.86 13.76
C MET A 1 12.38 -13.56 13.36
N ARG A 2 13.14 -12.54 12.95
CA ARG A 2 12.61 -11.31 12.34
C ARG A 2 13.17 -11.18 10.92
N TYR A 3 12.30 -10.89 9.96
CA TYR A 3 12.65 -10.64 8.57
C TYR A 3 12.38 -9.18 8.21
N GLN A 4 13.07 -8.68 7.19
CA GLN A 4 12.77 -7.41 6.54
C GLN A 4 12.39 -7.70 5.09
N LEU A 5 11.30 -7.10 4.62
CA LEU A 5 10.82 -7.22 3.25
C LEU A 5 10.71 -5.82 2.64
N SER A 6 11.53 -5.57 1.61
CA SER A 6 11.56 -4.29 0.91
C SER A 6 10.34 -4.11 -0.01
N GLY A 7 9.95 -2.84 -0.21
CA GLY A 7 8.88 -2.44 -1.13
C GLY A 7 9.16 -2.76 -2.60
N ASP A 8 10.42 -3.06 -2.97
CA ASP A 8 10.79 -3.53 -4.32
C ASP A 8 10.06 -4.84 -4.70
N HIS A 9 9.67 -5.63 -3.70
CA HIS A 9 8.88 -6.83 -3.89
C HIS A 9 7.39 -6.54 -3.71
N HIS A 10 6.70 -6.16 -4.78
CA HIS A 10 5.28 -5.81 -4.73
C HIS A 10 4.48 -6.40 -5.88
N ILE A 11 3.17 -6.47 -5.66
CA ILE A 11 2.15 -6.87 -6.63
C ILE A 11 1.10 -5.77 -6.78
N PHE A 12 0.44 -5.70 -7.93
CA PHE A 12 -0.69 -4.79 -8.17
C PHE A 12 -2.06 -5.49 -8.18
N SER A 13 -2.07 -6.83 -8.09
CA SER A 13 -3.28 -7.64 -7.97
C SER A 13 -3.01 -8.87 -7.12
N PHE A 14 -3.96 -9.22 -6.25
CA PHE A 14 -3.92 -10.46 -5.48
C PHE A 14 -4.31 -11.64 -6.37
N ASP A 15 -3.32 -12.44 -6.74
CA ASP A 15 -3.49 -13.65 -7.55
C ASP A 15 -2.77 -14.84 -6.90
N LYS A 16 -3.38 -16.04 -7.00
CA LYS A 16 -2.79 -17.29 -6.50
C LYS A 16 -1.53 -17.71 -7.26
N GLU A 17 -1.34 -17.21 -8.48
CA GLU A 17 -0.15 -17.47 -9.30
C GLU A 17 1.04 -16.56 -8.94
N ASN A 18 0.84 -15.54 -8.08
CA ASN A 18 1.92 -14.70 -7.61
C ASN A 18 2.92 -15.54 -6.79
N LYS A 19 4.17 -15.59 -7.23
CA LYS A 19 5.22 -16.35 -6.54
C LYS A 19 5.58 -15.66 -5.22
N PRO A 20 5.60 -16.38 -4.09
CA PRO A 20 6.03 -15.82 -2.82
C PRO A 20 7.48 -15.31 -2.89
N VAL A 21 7.71 -14.15 -2.30
CA VAL A 21 9.05 -13.54 -2.17
C VAL A 21 9.69 -13.82 -0.81
N LEU A 22 8.88 -14.24 0.16
CA LEU A 22 9.30 -14.62 1.50
C LEU A 22 8.44 -15.79 2.00
N GLN A 23 9.06 -16.76 2.68
CA GLN A 23 8.38 -17.82 3.41
C GLN A 23 8.68 -17.69 4.89
N VAL A 24 7.65 -17.77 5.74
CA VAL A 24 7.77 -17.64 7.20
C VAL A 24 7.00 -18.75 7.91
N ASN A 25 7.42 -19.07 9.12
CA ASN A 25 6.65 -19.91 10.03
C ASN A 25 5.65 -19.07 10.85
N PRO A 26 4.53 -19.66 11.29
CA PRO A 26 3.61 -18.98 12.21
C PRO A 26 4.33 -18.45 13.46
N GLY A 27 4.06 -17.19 13.82
CA GLY A 27 4.65 -16.52 14.98
C GLY A 27 5.98 -15.80 14.71
N GLU A 28 6.53 -15.87 13.50
CA GLU A 28 7.68 -15.06 13.10
C GLU A 28 7.26 -13.62 12.75
N GLU A 29 8.20 -12.68 12.90
CA GLU A 29 7.96 -11.26 12.64
C GLU A 29 8.50 -10.86 11.25
N VAL A 30 7.74 -10.02 10.54
CA VAL A 30 8.16 -9.42 9.27
C VAL A 30 7.98 -7.91 9.37
N GLU A 31 9.06 -7.18 9.18
CA GLU A 31 9.05 -5.75 8.97
C GLU A 31 8.87 -5.50 7.46
N ILE A 32 7.79 -4.81 7.08
CA ILE A 32 7.37 -4.65 5.69
C ILE A 32 7.50 -3.17 5.33
N GLU A 33 8.39 -2.87 4.38
CA GLU A 33 8.44 -1.57 3.72
C GLU A 33 7.32 -1.49 2.67
N THR A 34 6.61 -0.36 2.62
CA THR A 34 5.53 -0.13 1.67
C THR A 34 5.76 1.13 0.87
N MET A 35 5.42 1.11 -0.41
CA MET A 35 5.19 2.34 -1.16
C MET A 35 3.83 2.95 -0.79
N ASP A 36 3.64 4.24 -1.07
CA ASP A 36 2.33 4.86 -1.01
C ASP A 36 1.37 4.30 -2.08
N CYS A 37 0.09 4.69 -2.03
CA CYS A 37 -0.93 4.19 -2.95
C CYS A 37 -0.73 4.63 -4.41
N PHE A 38 0.16 5.58 -4.69
CA PHE A 38 0.54 5.99 -6.03
C PHE A 38 1.86 5.34 -6.48
N ALA A 39 2.38 4.35 -5.74
CA ALA A 39 3.70 3.76 -5.96
C ALA A 39 4.84 4.78 -5.97
N ASN A 40 4.75 5.77 -5.07
CA ASN A 40 5.70 6.87 -4.89
C ASN A 40 5.90 7.72 -6.16
N GLN A 41 4.94 7.73 -7.08
CA GLN A 41 5.02 8.52 -8.31
C GLN A 41 4.90 10.03 -8.06
N ILE A 42 4.30 10.44 -6.93
CA ILE A 42 4.17 11.85 -6.52
C ILE A 42 5.31 12.17 -5.56
N CYS A 43 6.24 13.01 -5.99
CA CYS A 43 7.42 13.39 -5.21
C CYS A 43 7.42 14.88 -4.83
N THR A 44 6.68 15.70 -5.59
CA THR A 44 6.65 17.16 -5.48
C THR A 44 5.23 17.70 -5.67
N ASP A 45 5.00 18.93 -5.22
CA ASP A 45 3.70 19.62 -5.38
C ASP A 45 3.34 19.92 -6.86
N ASP A 46 4.32 19.87 -7.76
CA ASP A 46 4.14 20.09 -9.19
C ASP A 46 3.66 18.82 -9.93
N ASP A 47 3.73 17.65 -9.29
CA ASP A 47 3.32 16.38 -9.88
C ASP A 47 1.79 16.32 -9.99
N LYS A 48 1.33 15.96 -11.20
CA LYS A 48 -0.08 15.99 -11.57
C LYS A 48 -0.65 14.60 -11.69
N LEU A 49 -1.87 14.42 -11.21
CA LEU A 49 -2.54 13.11 -11.20
C LEU A 49 -2.86 12.61 -12.60
N GLU A 50 -3.06 13.52 -13.54
CA GLU A 50 -3.26 13.21 -14.96
C GLU A 50 -2.03 12.58 -15.62
N THR A 51 -0.86 12.72 -14.99
CA THR A 51 0.42 12.19 -15.49
C THR A 51 0.82 10.85 -14.87
N LEU A 52 0.04 10.35 -13.91
CA LEU A 52 0.32 9.09 -13.23
C LEU A 52 0.08 7.87 -14.13
N ASP A 53 0.92 6.86 -13.95
CA ASP A 53 0.62 5.51 -14.44
C ASP A 53 -0.40 4.85 -13.50
N TRP A 54 -1.67 4.92 -13.93
CA TRP A 54 -2.79 4.32 -13.22
C TRP A 54 -2.77 2.78 -13.20
N GLN A 55 -1.91 2.12 -13.99
CA GLN A 55 -1.72 0.67 -13.89
C GLN A 55 -0.83 0.27 -12.71
N ARG A 56 -0.16 1.25 -12.09
CA ARG A 56 0.79 1.07 -11.00
C ARG A 56 0.31 1.66 -9.68
N VAL A 57 -1.00 1.76 -9.48
CA VAL A 57 -1.59 2.21 -8.20
C VAL A 57 -1.81 1.05 -7.24
N ASN A 58 -1.78 1.34 -5.95
CA ASN A 58 -1.94 0.39 -4.85
C ASN A 58 -0.98 -0.81 -4.90
N PRO A 59 0.35 -0.59 -4.96
CA PRO A 59 1.29 -1.68 -4.78
C PRO A 59 1.13 -2.30 -3.39
N ALA A 60 1.08 -3.63 -3.32
CA ALA A 60 1.10 -4.38 -2.08
C ALA A 60 2.41 -5.16 -1.97
N THR A 61 3.23 -4.88 -0.94
CA THR A 61 4.48 -5.57 -0.70
C THR A 61 4.25 -7.05 -0.35
N GLY A 62 4.94 -7.96 -1.02
CA GLY A 62 4.75 -9.41 -0.89
C GLY A 62 4.77 -10.14 -2.24
N PRO A 63 4.18 -11.35 -2.32
CA PRO A 63 3.46 -12.07 -1.26
C PRO A 63 4.38 -12.74 -0.22
N VAL A 64 3.94 -12.75 1.04
CA VAL A 64 4.53 -13.57 2.11
C VAL A 64 3.75 -14.87 2.22
N PHE A 65 4.44 -16.00 2.12
CA PHE A 65 3.85 -17.33 2.31
C PHE A 65 4.06 -17.81 3.74
N VAL A 66 2.99 -18.27 4.37
CA VAL A 66 3.01 -18.76 5.76
C VAL A 66 2.96 -20.28 5.75
N ASN A 67 4.02 -20.92 6.25
CA ASN A 67 4.15 -22.37 6.26
C ASN A 67 3.02 -23.03 7.06
N GLY A 68 2.40 -24.04 6.45
CA GLY A 68 1.32 -24.82 7.06
C GLY A 68 -0.05 -24.16 7.05
N ALA A 69 -0.22 -22.98 6.45
CA ALA A 69 -1.54 -22.39 6.24
C ALA A 69 -2.27 -23.09 5.06
N GLU A 70 -3.52 -23.50 5.27
CA GLU A 70 -4.35 -24.21 4.30
C GLU A 70 -5.67 -23.47 4.00
N PRO A 71 -6.32 -23.73 2.84
CA PRO A 71 -7.64 -23.18 2.55
C PRO A 71 -8.67 -23.55 3.64
N GLY A 72 -9.27 -22.52 4.25
CA GLY A 72 -10.21 -22.68 5.38
C GLY A 72 -9.64 -22.21 6.72
N ASP A 73 -8.32 -22.05 6.81
CA ASP A 73 -7.67 -21.45 7.98
C ASP A 73 -7.89 -19.93 8.05
N VAL A 74 -7.57 -19.36 9.22
CA VAL A 74 -7.58 -17.90 9.45
C VAL A 74 -6.16 -17.42 9.74
N LEU A 75 -5.70 -16.45 8.96
CA LEU A 75 -4.45 -15.74 9.25
C LEU A 75 -4.69 -14.62 10.26
N LYS A 76 -4.12 -14.76 11.47
CA LYS A 76 -4.07 -13.68 12.46
C LYS A 76 -2.79 -12.87 12.28
N VAL A 77 -2.94 -11.60 11.91
CA VAL A 77 -1.83 -10.64 11.83
C VAL A 77 -1.87 -9.71 13.03
N THR A 78 -0.74 -9.54 13.72
CA THR A 78 -0.58 -8.52 14.77
C THR A 78 0.26 -7.40 14.21
N ILE A 79 -0.31 -6.19 14.14
CA ILE A 79 0.41 -5.01 13.67
C ILE A 79 1.15 -4.38 14.85
N GLN A 80 2.47 -4.36 14.79
CA GLN A 80 3.32 -3.62 15.72
C GLN A 80 3.66 -2.28 15.08
N ALA A 81 3.26 -1.17 15.70
CA ALA A 81 3.55 0.15 15.17
C ALA A 81 5.05 0.47 15.37
N GLN A 82 5.76 0.75 14.28
CA GLN A 82 6.97 1.56 14.32
C GLN A 82 6.62 2.97 13.85
N PRO A 83 7.19 4.04 14.45
CA PRO A 83 6.94 5.40 14.03
C PRO A 83 7.41 5.59 12.58
N ASP A 84 6.50 6.05 11.72
CA ASP A 84 6.79 6.35 10.32
C ASP A 84 7.60 7.66 10.17
N LEU A 85 8.48 7.72 9.17
CA LEU A 85 9.31 8.87 8.77
C LEU A 85 8.72 9.61 7.54
N GLY A 86 7.51 9.27 7.10
CA GLY A 86 6.95 9.72 5.81
C GLY A 86 5.83 10.76 5.86
N GLN A 87 5.68 11.48 4.73
CA GLN A 87 4.60 12.42 4.45
C GLN A 87 3.34 11.68 3.97
N LEU A 88 2.16 12.20 4.34
CA LEU A 88 0.86 11.66 3.96
C LEU A 88 0.25 12.48 2.82
N TRP A 89 -0.14 11.83 1.72
CA TRP A 89 -0.90 12.45 0.64
C TRP A 89 -2.41 12.24 0.83
N CYS A 90 -3.20 13.29 0.58
CA CYS A 90 -4.67 13.24 0.66
C CYS A 90 -5.32 13.89 -0.57
N GLY A 91 -5.97 13.05 -1.39
CA GLY A 91 -7.23 13.34 -2.09
C GLY A 91 -7.26 14.39 -3.22
N VAL A 92 -7.74 13.95 -4.38
CA VAL A 92 -7.96 14.73 -5.61
C VAL A 92 -9.34 15.40 -5.62
N ARG A 93 -9.47 16.53 -6.32
CA ARG A 93 -10.78 17.06 -6.73
C ARG A 93 -11.55 16.04 -7.58
N GLU A 94 -12.88 16.01 -7.43
CA GLU A 94 -13.82 15.25 -8.27
C GLU A 94 -13.82 13.71 -8.11
N ILE A 95 -12.98 13.15 -7.22
CA ILE A 95 -12.98 11.71 -6.87
C ILE A 95 -13.47 11.54 -5.42
N GLY A 96 -14.43 10.63 -5.21
CA GLY A 96 -14.99 10.33 -3.89
C GLY A 96 -16.37 10.97 -3.64
N ALA A 97 -16.81 11.02 -2.38
CA ALA A 97 -18.20 11.32 -2.01
C ALA A 97 -18.66 12.77 -2.32
N VAL A 98 -17.73 13.70 -2.51
CA VAL A 98 -18.03 15.10 -2.85
C VAL A 98 -17.31 15.43 -4.15
N GLN A 99 -18.02 15.20 -5.27
CA GLN A 99 -17.47 15.43 -6.60
C GLN A 99 -17.42 16.92 -6.97
N THR A 100 -18.17 17.78 -6.28
CA THR A 100 -18.18 19.23 -6.47
C THR A 100 -17.91 19.93 -5.14
N MET A 101 -16.73 20.52 -4.98
CA MET A 101 -16.57 21.60 -4.00
C MET A 101 -17.23 22.84 -4.60
N ASP A 102 -18.46 23.13 -4.17
CA ASP A 102 -19.05 24.44 -4.41
C ASP A 102 -18.13 25.47 -3.74
N ARG A 103 -17.53 26.36 -4.53
CA ARG A 103 -16.70 27.45 -3.98
C ARG A 103 -17.66 28.30 -3.16
N ARG A 104 -17.63 28.18 -1.82
CA ARG A 104 -17.92 29.35 -1.01
C ARG A 104 -16.82 30.35 -1.31
N THR A 105 -17.09 31.25 -2.24
CA THR A 105 -16.36 32.49 -2.37
C THR A 105 -16.37 33.16 -1.01
N GLU A 106 -15.21 33.28 -0.37
CA GLU A 106 -15.01 34.30 0.64
C GLU A 106 -15.25 35.67 -0.03
N GLY A 107 -16.21 36.42 0.49
CA GLY A 107 -16.38 37.85 0.23
C GLY A 107 -17.58 38.27 -0.61
N ALA A 108 -18.73 38.47 0.05
CA ALA A 108 -19.63 39.62 -0.12
C ALA A 108 -20.59 39.70 1.08
#